data_AF-A0A919UBY9-F1
#
_entry.id   AF-A0A919UBY9-F1
#
_cell.length_a   1.000
_cell.length_b   1.000
_cell.length_c   1.000
_cell.angle_alpha   90.00
_cell.angle_beta   90.00
_cell.angle_gamma   90.00
#
_symmetry.space_group_name_H-M   'P 1'
#
loop_
_entity.id
_entity.type
_entity.pdbx_description
1 polymer ?
#
loop_
_entity_poly.entity_id
_entity_poly.type
_entity_poly.pdbx_seq_one_letter_code
_entity_poly.pdbx_strand_id
1 'polypeptide(L)'
;MTDPDDQFEGWLDRHRVEPIGPAPGAYERIARTARRRRTVRVTAVAAAVAVALTGATGVAYRIATGPGPVLPPGASASVSEPSSPESPSSSPSSSSSPSSSPSLEPPVSAGSPPVQSAHCHAGELRVTAQGAPGGGTAGGVYSWLVFRNVSARTCTLYGYPGVSWLTGPSGQQVNDPLQREQNVTPARVVLAPQGAAHAVVRQGQPGAFEPQCHAVEVAGFRVYPPDETASVFVPWATQACSTKGINVGTVSPIVAGLDE
;
A
#
# COMPACT_ATOMS: atom_id res chain seq x y z
N MET A 1 41.15 34.11 33.32
CA MET A 1 40.06 33.31 32.74
C MET A 1 40.16 33.45 31.24
N THR A 2 40.51 32.39 30.53
CA THR A 2 40.62 32.37 29.07
C THR A 2 39.32 31.76 28.54
N ASP A 3 38.70 32.45 27.58
CA ASP A 3 37.42 32.10 26.97
C ASP A 3 37.56 30.77 26.18
N PRO A 4 36.72 29.75 26.43
CA PRO A 4 36.80 28.46 25.75
C PRO A 4 36.46 28.50 24.25
N ASP A 5 35.83 29.56 23.74
CA ASP A 5 35.46 29.65 22.31
C ASP A 5 36.63 29.98 21.37
N ASP A 6 37.72 30.57 21.88
CA ASP A 6 38.85 31.06 21.08
C ASP A 6 39.69 29.92 20.45
N GLN A 7 39.71 28.74 21.07
CA GLN A 7 40.48 27.60 20.55
C GLN A 7 39.83 26.93 19.34
N PHE A 8 38.52 27.05 19.19
CA PHE A 8 37.79 26.40 18.10
C PHE A 8 37.84 27.23 16.80
N GLU A 9 37.71 28.56 16.90
CA GLU A 9 37.84 29.45 15.74
C GLU A 9 39.27 29.45 15.16
N GLY A 10 40.29 29.42 16.02
CA GLY A 10 41.69 29.32 15.58
C GLY A 10 42.06 27.99 14.93
N TRP A 11 41.27 26.93 15.14
CA TRP A 11 41.42 25.65 14.46
C TRP A 11 40.81 25.67 13.06
N LEU A 12 39.62 26.28 12.90
CA LEU A 12 38.91 26.43 11.63
C LEU A 12 39.67 27.32 10.63
N ASP A 13 40.28 28.41 11.09
CA ASP A 13 41.02 29.33 10.21
C ASP A 13 42.34 28.72 9.71
N ARG A 14 42.92 27.78 10.46
CA ARG A 14 44.15 27.05 10.10
C ARG A 14 43.88 25.85 9.18
N HIS A 15 42.64 25.38 9.10
CA HIS A 15 42.22 24.23 8.29
C HIS A 15 41.16 24.67 7.29
N ARG A 16 41.54 25.49 6.30
CA ARG A 16 40.68 25.70 5.12
C ARG A 16 40.48 24.35 4.44
N VAL A 17 39.30 23.77 4.67
CA VAL A 17 38.84 22.56 3.99
C VAL A 17 38.55 22.96 2.54
N GLU A 18 39.51 22.72 1.66
CA GLU A 18 39.31 22.86 0.22
C GLU A 18 38.21 21.89 -0.21
N PRO A 19 37.06 22.35 -0.73
CA PRO A 19 36.02 21.45 -1.20
C PRO A 19 36.59 20.58 -2.32
N ILE A 20 36.55 19.26 -2.13
CA ILE A 20 37.00 18.31 -3.16
C ILE A 20 36.08 18.49 -4.36
N GLY A 21 36.59 19.17 -5.39
CA GLY A 21 35.91 19.29 -6.68
C GLY A 21 35.66 17.90 -7.26
N PRO A 22 34.54 17.69 -7.97
CA PRO A 22 34.23 16.38 -8.54
C PRO A 22 35.36 15.93 -9.48
N ALA A 23 35.66 14.63 -9.46
CA ALA A 23 36.72 14.05 -10.28
C ALA A 23 36.56 14.43 -11.78
N PRO A 24 37.67 14.67 -12.51
CA PRO A 24 37.61 15.05 -13.92
C PRO A 24 36.81 14.03 -14.73
N GLY A 25 35.78 14.51 -15.44
CA GLY A 25 34.87 13.69 -16.24
C GLY A 25 33.53 13.30 -15.57
N ALA A 26 33.28 13.69 -14.31
CA ALA A 26 31.98 13.45 -13.65
C ALA A 26 30.81 14.13 -14.40
N TYR A 27 31.05 15.33 -14.93
CA TYR A 27 30.07 16.07 -15.74
C TYR A 27 29.87 15.47 -17.14
N GLU A 28 30.86 14.78 -17.71
CA GLU A 28 30.72 14.14 -19.02
C GLU A 28 29.77 12.94 -18.97
N ARG A 29 29.78 12.17 -17.87
CA ARG A 29 28.86 11.04 -17.69
C ARG A 29 27.40 11.50 -17.61
N ILE A 30 27.15 12.62 -16.94
CA ILE A 30 25.82 13.24 -16.84
C ILE A 30 25.37 13.81 -18.20
N ALA A 31 26.29 14.42 -18.95
CA ALA A 31 25.96 14.96 -20.29
C ALA A 31 25.62 13.85 -21.32
N ARG A 32 26.29 12.69 -21.26
CA ARG A 32 26.05 11.56 -22.18
C ARG A 32 24.68 10.90 -21.95
N THR A 33 24.24 10.75 -20.70
CA THR A 33 22.91 10.20 -20.37
C THR A 33 21.77 11.14 -20.76
N ALA A 34 21.97 12.46 -20.63
CA ALA A 34 21.00 13.46 -21.08
C ALA A 34 20.82 13.48 -22.61
N ARG A 35 21.92 13.34 -23.38
CA ARG A 35 21.86 13.28 -24.86
C ARG A 35 21.15 12.01 -25.37
N ARG A 36 21.36 10.85 -24.73
CA ARG A 36 20.65 9.60 -25.07
C ARG A 36 19.13 9.69 -24.86
N ARG A 37 18.67 10.38 -23.82
CA ARG A 37 17.22 10.56 -23.54
C ARG A 37 16.53 11.45 -24.58
N ARG A 38 17.25 12.41 -25.18
CA ARG A 38 16.70 13.28 -26.24
C ARG A 38 16.61 12.57 -27.59
N THR A 39 17.58 11.74 -27.96
CA THR A 39 17.55 11.01 -29.25
C THR A 39 16.50 9.89 -29.26
N VAL A 40 16.26 9.18 -28.16
CA VAL A 40 15.21 8.13 -28.06
C VAL A 40 13.79 8.70 -28.21
N ARG A 41 13.55 9.94 -27.77
CA ARG A 41 12.23 10.59 -27.92
C ARG A 41 11.92 11.01 -29.36
N VAL A 42 12.93 11.30 -30.18
CA VAL A 42 12.75 11.72 -31.58
C VAL A 42 12.47 10.52 -32.50
N THR A 43 13.03 9.35 -32.22
CA THR A 43 12.81 8.14 -33.05
C THR A 43 11.46 7.46 -32.79
N ALA A 44 10.83 7.67 -31.63
CA ALA A 44 9.53 7.06 -31.31
C ALA A 44 8.34 7.72 -32.03
N VAL A 45 8.46 9.00 -32.42
CA VAL A 45 7.39 9.73 -33.13
C VAL A 45 7.33 9.36 -34.62
N ALA A 46 8.46 9.03 -35.24
CA ALA A 46 8.50 8.67 -36.67
C ALA A 46 7.92 7.26 -36.97
N ALA A 47 7.98 6.33 -36.02
CA ALA A 47 7.46 4.97 -36.21
C ALA A 47 5.92 4.88 -36.10
N ALA A 48 5.27 5.83 -35.42
CA ALA A 48 3.82 5.83 -35.22
C ALA A 48 3.03 6.27 -36.47
N VAL A 49 3.65 7.00 -37.40
CA VAL A 49 2.98 7.50 -38.62
C VAL A 49 2.93 6.43 -39.74
N ALA A 50 3.85 5.46 -39.75
CA ALA A 50 3.92 4.46 -40.82
C ALA A 50 2.95 3.28 -40.67
N VAL A 51 2.44 3.00 -39.46
CA VAL A 51 1.55 1.85 -39.21
C VAL A 51 0.06 2.18 -39.46
N ALA A 52 -0.29 3.46 -39.59
CA ALA A 52 -1.68 3.88 -39.79
C ALA A 52 -2.22 3.73 -41.23
N LEU A 53 -1.41 3.34 -42.22
CA LEU A 53 -1.81 3.28 -43.63
C LEU A 53 -2.11 1.87 -44.17
N THR A 54 -1.89 0.79 -43.40
CA THR A 54 -2.17 -0.60 -43.84
C THR A 54 -3.40 -1.24 -43.19
N GLY A 55 -4.09 -0.55 -42.28
CA GLY A 55 -5.28 -1.07 -41.57
C GLY A 55 -6.63 -0.93 -42.30
N ALA A 56 -6.66 -0.36 -43.51
CA ALA A 56 -7.91 0.02 -44.19
C ALA A 56 -8.49 -1.00 -45.18
N THR A 57 -7.86 -2.17 -45.39
CA THR A 57 -8.31 -3.18 -46.38
C THR A 57 -8.91 -4.47 -45.78
N GLY A 58 -8.93 -4.63 -44.46
CA GLY A 58 -9.35 -5.88 -43.80
C GLY A 58 -10.82 -5.99 -43.37
N VAL A 59 -11.62 -4.93 -43.43
CA VAL A 59 -12.95 -4.85 -42.79
C VAL A 59 -14.13 -4.94 -43.79
N ALA A 60 -13.87 -5.23 -45.07
CA ALA A 60 -14.91 -5.27 -46.11
C ALA A 60 -15.44 -6.67 -46.48
N TYR A 61 -15.00 -7.77 -45.84
CA TYR A 61 -15.35 -9.14 -46.28
C TYR A 61 -16.21 -9.99 -45.32
N ARG A 62 -17.00 -9.39 -44.42
CA ARG A 62 -17.95 -10.17 -43.59
C ARG A 62 -19.34 -9.55 -43.52
N ILE A 63 -19.93 -9.30 -44.69
CA ILE A 63 -21.38 -9.14 -44.83
C ILE A 63 -21.84 -9.94 -46.05
N ALA A 64 -22.09 -11.23 -45.85
CA ALA A 64 -22.93 -12.01 -46.73
C ALA A 64 -23.42 -13.26 -45.98
N THR A 65 -24.73 -13.52 -46.09
CA THR A 65 -25.48 -14.71 -45.69
C THR A 65 -25.89 -14.88 -44.20
N GLY A 66 -27.08 -14.36 -43.86
CA GLY A 66 -28.00 -14.99 -42.87
C GLY A 66 -28.75 -16.18 -43.50
N PRO A 67 -29.51 -17.00 -42.75
CA PRO A 67 -30.82 -16.65 -42.11
C PRO A 67 -30.91 -17.19 -40.65
N GLY A 68 -31.91 -16.99 -39.78
CA GLY A 68 -33.26 -16.40 -39.72
C GLY A 68 -33.74 -16.53 -38.23
N PRO A 69 -34.90 -15.97 -37.83
CA PRO A 69 -35.31 -15.90 -36.42
C PRO A 69 -36.05 -17.18 -35.96
N VAL A 70 -35.75 -17.65 -34.74
CA VAL A 70 -36.46 -18.77 -34.11
C VAL A 70 -37.35 -18.24 -32.98
N LEU A 71 -38.65 -18.47 -33.12
CA LEU A 71 -39.71 -18.15 -32.15
C LEU A 71 -39.67 -19.10 -30.92
N PRO A 72 -40.14 -18.67 -29.74
CA PRO A 72 -40.35 -19.53 -28.58
C PRO A 72 -41.78 -20.14 -28.54
N PRO A 73 -41.96 -21.37 -28.05
CA PRO A 73 -43.20 -21.81 -27.39
C PRO A 73 -43.04 -21.67 -25.87
N GLY A 74 -44.04 -21.48 -25.02
CA GLY A 74 -45.50 -21.54 -25.12
C GLY A 74 -46.02 -21.71 -23.68
N ALA A 75 -47.10 -21.01 -23.36
CA ALA A 75 -47.72 -20.81 -22.04
C ALA A 75 -48.04 -22.09 -21.22
N SER A 76 -48.13 -21.95 -19.89
CA SER A 76 -49.44 -21.96 -19.22
C SER A 76 -49.39 -21.45 -17.77
N ALA A 77 -50.49 -20.83 -17.37
CA ALA A 77 -50.71 -20.10 -16.13
C ALA A 77 -51.05 -21.02 -14.95
N SER A 78 -50.87 -20.51 -13.72
CA SER A 78 -51.93 -20.64 -12.72
C SER A 78 -51.87 -19.52 -11.68
N VAL A 79 -53.08 -19.08 -11.34
CA VAL A 79 -53.50 -17.99 -10.45
C VAL A 79 -53.58 -18.46 -8.99
N SER A 80 -53.35 -17.53 -8.04
CA SER A 80 -54.11 -17.31 -6.77
C SER A 80 -53.28 -16.36 -5.90
N GLU A 81 -53.57 -15.06 -5.86
CA GLU A 81 -54.44 -14.31 -4.92
C GLU A 81 -53.93 -14.13 -3.47
N PRO A 82 -54.23 -12.97 -2.83
CA PRO A 82 -53.43 -12.40 -1.76
C PRO A 82 -54.06 -12.57 -0.37
N SER A 83 -53.23 -12.41 0.66
CA SER A 83 -53.70 -12.05 2.01
C SER A 83 -52.76 -11.01 2.63
N SER A 84 -53.29 -9.80 2.81
CA SER A 84 -52.90 -8.81 3.83
C SER A 84 -53.89 -8.93 5.01
N PRO A 85 -53.80 -8.12 6.07
CA PRO A 85 -52.63 -7.68 6.84
C PRO A 85 -52.87 -7.91 8.36
N GLU A 86 -51.84 -7.86 9.22
CA GLU A 86 -52.07 -7.40 10.60
C GLU A 86 -50.80 -6.86 11.26
N SER A 87 -50.83 -5.56 11.60
CA SER A 87 -50.10 -4.98 12.73
C SER A 87 -51.05 -4.98 13.94
N PRO A 88 -50.52 -5.07 15.17
CA PRO A 88 -50.38 -3.81 15.89
C PRO A 88 -49.10 -3.65 16.72
N SER A 89 -48.70 -2.38 16.75
CA SER A 89 -47.95 -1.66 17.79
C SER A 89 -48.06 -2.19 19.22
N SER A 90 -46.93 -2.29 19.92
CA SER A 90 -46.83 -1.98 21.36
C SER A 90 -45.37 -1.75 21.81
N SER A 91 -45.01 -0.48 22.02
CA SER A 91 -44.19 -0.04 23.17
C SER A 91 -45.19 0.45 24.25
N PRO A 92 -44.90 0.55 25.57
CA PRO A 92 -43.63 0.99 26.17
C PRO A 92 -43.22 0.33 27.51
N SER A 93 -42.06 0.77 28.04
CA SER A 93 -41.65 0.87 29.47
C SER A 93 -41.75 -0.39 30.36
N SER A 94 -40.72 -0.79 31.10
CA SER A 94 -40.33 -0.13 32.35
C SER A 94 -39.06 -0.74 32.94
N SER A 95 -38.34 0.13 33.65
CA SER A 95 -37.20 -0.12 34.54
C SER A 95 -37.34 -1.31 35.50
N SER A 96 -36.22 -1.98 35.76
CA SER A 96 -35.85 -2.40 37.12
C SER A 96 -34.33 -2.40 37.29
N SER A 97 -33.94 -1.65 38.32
CA SER A 97 -32.58 -1.41 38.85
C SER A 97 -32.07 -2.62 39.68
N PRO A 98 -30.82 -2.59 40.18
CA PRO A 98 -29.94 -3.76 40.30
C PRO A 98 -30.16 -4.56 41.58
N SER A 99 -29.90 -5.86 41.53
CA SER A 99 -29.82 -6.71 42.71
C SER A 99 -28.36 -7.04 43.01
N SER A 100 -27.87 -6.45 44.09
CA SER A 100 -26.57 -6.66 44.70
C SER A 100 -26.46 -8.08 45.26
N SER A 101 -25.38 -8.78 44.92
CA SER A 101 -24.95 -9.99 45.63
C SER A 101 -23.46 -9.85 45.96
N PRO A 102 -23.05 -9.79 47.25
CA PRO A 102 -21.64 -9.79 47.62
C PRO A 102 -21.12 -11.23 47.59
N SER A 103 -20.35 -11.57 46.57
CA SER A 103 -19.64 -12.86 46.51
C SER A 103 -18.14 -12.65 46.44
N LEU A 104 -17.54 -12.79 47.62
CA LEU A 104 -16.20 -13.28 47.93
C LEU A 104 -15.07 -12.89 46.97
N GLU A 105 -14.33 -11.89 47.45
CA GLU A 105 -12.98 -11.50 47.05
C GLU A 105 -12.06 -12.72 46.88
N PRO A 106 -11.56 -13.02 45.66
CA PRO A 106 -10.37 -13.85 45.51
C PRO A 106 -9.14 -13.06 45.96
N PRO A 107 -8.13 -13.70 46.56
CA PRO A 107 -6.94 -13.01 47.06
C PRO A 107 -6.27 -12.27 45.90
N VAL A 108 -5.92 -11.01 46.16
CA VAL A 108 -5.07 -10.18 45.31
C VAL A 108 -3.73 -10.90 45.13
N SER A 109 -3.63 -11.72 44.08
CA SER A 109 -2.34 -12.16 43.58
C SER A 109 -1.69 -10.90 43.02
N ALA A 110 -0.58 -10.48 43.64
CA ALA A 110 0.22 -9.36 43.16
C ALA A 110 0.52 -9.60 41.68
N GLY A 111 -0.20 -8.90 40.82
CA GLY A 111 -0.03 -8.97 39.39
C GLY A 111 1.41 -8.59 39.10
N SER A 112 2.18 -9.53 38.56
CA SER A 112 3.40 -9.17 37.84
C SER A 112 3.01 -8.04 36.87
N PRO A 113 3.81 -6.96 36.76
CA PRO A 113 3.52 -5.91 35.80
C PRO A 113 3.27 -6.58 34.44
N PRO A 114 2.25 -6.14 33.67
CA PRO A 114 2.03 -6.69 32.35
C PRO A 114 3.37 -6.61 31.63
N VAL A 115 3.86 -7.77 31.18
CA VAL A 115 5.06 -7.84 30.34
C VAL A 115 4.68 -7.01 29.12
N GLN A 116 5.13 -5.76 29.09
CA GLN A 116 4.88 -4.88 27.96
C GLN A 116 5.36 -5.64 26.76
N SER A 117 4.45 -5.90 25.83
CA SER A 117 4.77 -6.65 24.66
C SER A 117 5.97 -5.98 23.99
N ALA A 118 7.00 -6.77 23.72
CA ALA A 118 8.21 -6.30 23.06
C ALA A 118 7.97 -5.97 21.57
N HIS A 119 6.72 -5.98 21.09
CA HIS A 119 6.38 -5.60 19.73
C HIS A 119 6.29 -4.08 19.58
N CYS A 120 6.58 -3.57 18.39
CA CYS A 120 6.44 -2.15 18.10
C CYS A 120 4.96 -1.80 17.90
N HIS A 121 4.46 -0.84 18.68
CA HIS A 121 3.11 -0.32 18.51
C HIS A 121 3.03 0.65 17.31
N ALA A 122 1.84 0.82 16.71
CA ALA A 122 1.66 1.73 15.58
C ALA A 122 2.07 3.19 15.90
N GLY A 123 1.80 3.65 17.13
CA GLY A 123 2.20 4.99 17.58
C GLY A 123 3.72 5.16 17.80
N GLU A 124 4.48 4.07 17.85
CA GLU A 124 5.94 4.07 17.99
C GLU A 124 6.67 4.04 16.65
N LEU A 125 5.93 3.88 15.56
CA LEU A 125 6.46 3.70 14.22
C LEU A 125 6.08 4.87 13.33
N ARG A 126 7.09 5.44 12.67
CA ARG A 126 6.87 6.26 11.48
C ARG A 126 6.96 5.35 10.27
N VAL A 127 5.86 5.27 9.52
CA VAL A 127 5.78 4.46 8.29
C VAL A 127 5.77 5.36 7.06
N THR A 128 6.63 5.09 6.09
CA THR A 128 6.70 5.85 4.82
C THR A 128 6.75 4.93 3.62
N ALA A 129 6.20 5.37 2.49
CA ALA A 129 6.31 4.68 1.21
C ALA A 129 7.40 5.31 0.33
N GLN A 130 8.15 4.49 -0.39
CA GLN A 130 9.08 4.94 -1.44
C GLN A 130 9.15 3.92 -2.58
N GLY A 131 9.62 4.34 -3.76
CA GLY A 131 9.84 3.40 -4.86
C GLY A 131 10.92 2.39 -4.50
N ALA A 132 10.70 1.10 -4.78
CA ALA A 132 11.73 0.09 -4.58
C ALA A 132 12.87 0.29 -5.60
N PRO A 133 14.14 0.02 -5.24
CA PRO A 133 15.23 -0.05 -6.21
C PRO A 133 14.88 -1.00 -7.37
N GLY A 134 15.03 -0.54 -8.61
CA GLY A 134 14.63 -1.31 -9.80
C GLY A 134 13.11 -1.47 -9.99
N GLY A 135 12.29 -0.67 -9.30
CA GLY A 135 10.86 -0.88 -9.01
C GLY A 135 9.86 -0.74 -10.15
N GLY A 136 10.19 -1.19 -11.36
CA GLY A 136 9.23 -1.38 -12.43
C GLY A 136 9.73 -2.40 -13.45
N THR A 137 9.08 -3.56 -13.52
CA THR A 137 9.24 -4.51 -14.62
C THR A 137 7.94 -4.57 -15.42
N ALA A 138 7.92 -5.29 -16.54
CA ALA A 138 6.69 -5.53 -17.30
C ALA A 138 5.57 -6.22 -16.49
N GLY A 139 5.86 -6.73 -15.28
CA GLY A 139 4.92 -7.45 -14.42
C GLY A 139 4.36 -6.67 -13.21
N GLY A 140 4.81 -5.45 -12.93
CA GLY A 140 4.23 -4.65 -11.83
C GLY A 140 5.11 -3.53 -11.26
N VAL A 141 4.50 -2.73 -10.38
CA VAL A 141 5.15 -1.70 -9.56
C VAL A 141 5.57 -2.30 -8.22
N TYR A 142 6.77 -1.94 -7.79
CA TYR A 142 7.30 -2.31 -6.48
C TYR A 142 7.55 -1.05 -5.65
N SER A 143 7.01 -1.02 -4.44
CA SER A 143 7.22 0.07 -3.49
C SER A 143 7.60 -0.49 -2.13
N TRP A 144 8.47 0.19 -1.42
CA TRP A 144 8.82 -0.14 -0.04
C TRP A 144 7.93 0.61 0.93
N LEU A 145 7.44 -0.10 1.93
CA LEU A 145 6.94 0.45 3.18
C LEU A 145 8.08 0.38 4.18
N VAL A 146 8.60 1.53 4.58
CA VAL A 146 9.67 1.67 5.57
C VAL A 146 9.06 1.92 6.93
N PHE A 147 9.42 1.08 7.91
CA PHE A 147 9.04 1.19 9.31
C PHE A 147 10.25 1.70 10.09
N ARG A 148 10.15 2.92 10.62
CA ARG A 148 11.18 3.49 11.49
C ARG A 148 10.67 3.59 12.92
N ASN A 149 11.42 3.05 13.86
CA ASN A 149 11.14 3.22 15.28
C ASN A 149 11.47 4.66 15.70
N VAL A 150 10.44 5.43 16.06
CA VAL A 150 10.57 6.81 16.55
C VAL A 150 10.44 6.92 18.06
N SER A 151 10.20 5.81 18.76
CA SER A 151 10.20 5.75 20.21
C SER A 151 11.61 5.71 20.79
N ALA A 152 11.72 5.89 22.10
CA ALA A 152 12.97 5.77 22.84
C ALA A 152 13.31 4.33 23.26
N ARG A 153 12.42 3.35 23.01
CA ARG A 153 12.63 1.94 23.40
C ARG A 153 12.92 1.06 22.20
N THR A 154 13.67 0.00 22.44
CA THR A 154 13.82 -1.09 21.47
C THR A 154 12.53 -1.90 21.42
N CYS A 155 12.06 -2.21 20.21
CA CYS A 155 10.88 -3.02 19.99
C CYS A 155 11.13 -4.01 18.84
N THR A 156 10.19 -4.92 18.59
CA THR A 156 10.32 -5.98 17.59
C THR A 156 9.15 -6.01 16.62
N LEU A 157 9.43 -6.44 15.39
CA LEU A 157 8.45 -6.71 14.35
C LEU A 157 8.64 -8.15 13.89
N TYR A 158 7.55 -8.88 13.65
CA TYR A 158 7.60 -10.26 13.18
C TYR A 158 6.45 -10.53 12.21
N GLY A 159 6.77 -11.00 11.00
CA GLY A 159 5.75 -11.33 10.01
C GLY A 159 5.47 -10.20 9.02
N TYR A 160 4.19 -10.03 8.68
CA TYR A 160 3.72 -9.18 7.57
C TYR A 160 2.89 -8.02 8.11
N PRO A 161 3.03 -6.81 7.55
CA PRO A 161 2.09 -5.76 7.83
C PRO A 161 0.74 -6.06 7.13
N GLY A 162 -0.35 -5.58 7.73
CA GLY A 162 -1.62 -5.45 7.01
C GLY A 162 -1.57 -4.22 6.12
N VAL A 163 -1.91 -4.34 4.84
CA VAL A 163 -1.85 -3.21 3.89
C VAL A 163 -3.12 -3.16 3.06
N SER A 164 -3.69 -1.98 2.89
CA SER A 164 -4.87 -1.78 2.03
C SER A 164 -4.82 -0.41 1.38
N TRP A 165 -5.33 -0.29 0.16
CA TRP A 165 -5.46 1.00 -0.51
C TRP A 165 -6.58 1.83 0.11
N LEU A 166 -6.37 3.15 0.22
CA LEU A 166 -7.37 4.10 0.70
C LEU A 166 -7.56 5.27 -0.26
N THR A 167 -8.79 5.78 -0.34
CA THR A 167 -9.10 7.02 -1.08
C THR A 167 -8.63 8.29 -0.38
N GLY A 168 -8.17 8.20 0.87
CA GLY A 168 -7.72 9.34 1.70
C GLY A 168 -7.32 8.90 3.11
N PRO A 169 -6.78 9.80 3.96
CA PRO A 169 -6.41 9.47 5.35
C PRO A 169 -7.55 8.88 6.18
N SER A 170 -8.76 9.38 5.99
CA SER A 170 -10.02 8.85 6.56
C SER A 170 -10.92 8.26 5.48
N GLY A 171 -10.34 7.91 4.33
CA GLY A 171 -11.05 7.43 3.16
C GLY A 171 -11.52 5.98 3.30
N GLN A 172 -12.27 5.55 2.29
CA GLN A 172 -12.72 4.17 2.17
C GLN A 172 -11.60 3.28 1.65
N GLN A 173 -11.65 2.02 2.04
CA GLN A 173 -10.77 1.00 1.48
C GLN A 173 -11.14 0.70 0.04
N VAL A 174 -10.12 0.64 -0.82
CA VAL A 174 -10.22 0.23 -2.21
C VAL A 174 -9.67 -1.18 -2.34
N ASN A 175 -10.43 -2.06 -3.01
CA ASN A 175 -10.11 -3.49 -3.14
C ASN A 175 -10.00 -4.23 -1.79
N ASP A 176 -9.66 -5.51 -1.85
CA ASP A 176 -9.30 -6.31 -0.69
C ASP A 176 -7.91 -5.91 -0.15
N PRO A 177 -7.61 -6.21 1.13
CA PRO A 177 -6.26 -6.03 1.65
C PRO A 177 -5.25 -6.82 0.82
N LEU A 178 -4.05 -6.27 0.68
CA LEU A 178 -2.96 -6.95 -0.02
C LEU A 178 -2.71 -8.31 0.60
N GLN A 179 -2.45 -9.30 -0.26
CA GLN A 179 -2.18 -10.65 0.20
C GLN A 179 -0.77 -10.75 0.75
N ARG A 180 -0.56 -11.61 1.75
CA ARG A 180 0.80 -11.92 2.20
C ARG A 180 1.51 -12.69 1.10
N GLU A 181 2.78 -12.37 0.89
CA GLU A 181 3.61 -13.17 0.02
C GLU A 181 3.72 -14.60 0.57
N GLN A 182 3.55 -15.58 -0.31
CA GLN A 182 3.55 -16.99 0.06
C GLN A 182 4.96 -17.57 -0.05
N ASN A 183 5.22 -18.67 0.66
CA ASN A 183 6.51 -19.38 0.65
C ASN A 183 7.71 -18.55 1.14
N VAL A 184 7.48 -17.51 1.94
CA VAL A 184 8.54 -16.76 2.62
C VAL A 184 8.39 -16.93 4.13
N THR A 185 9.44 -17.42 4.79
CA THR A 185 9.50 -17.56 6.24
C THR A 185 9.93 -16.23 6.87
N PRO A 186 9.07 -15.58 7.69
CA PRO A 186 9.44 -14.33 8.33
C PRO A 186 10.53 -14.52 9.38
N ALA A 187 11.40 -13.52 9.52
CA ALA A 187 12.34 -13.42 10.62
C ALA A 187 11.86 -12.36 11.64
N ARG A 188 12.27 -12.52 12.90
CA ARG A 188 12.08 -11.46 13.90
C ARG A 188 13.05 -10.33 13.61
N VAL A 189 12.53 -9.12 13.50
CA VAL A 189 13.30 -7.89 13.34
C VAL A 189 13.31 -7.13 14.66
N VAL A 190 14.50 -6.73 15.11
CA VAL A 190 14.68 -5.89 16.29
C VAL A 190 14.96 -4.47 15.82
N LEU A 191 14.15 -3.51 16.26
CA LEU A 191 14.29 -2.09 15.96
C LEU A 191 14.74 -1.35 17.23
N ALA A 192 16.02 -1.01 17.28
CA ALA A 192 16.52 0.01 18.21
C ALA A 192 15.82 1.36 17.95
N PRO A 193 15.88 2.34 18.87
CA PRO A 193 15.50 3.71 18.56
C PRO A 193 16.15 4.18 17.27
N GLN A 194 15.37 4.79 16.37
CA GLN A 194 15.80 5.20 15.03
C GLN A 194 16.19 4.05 14.08
N GLY A 195 16.06 2.79 14.48
CA GLY A 195 16.21 1.63 13.61
C GLY A 195 15.13 1.61 12.53
N ALA A 196 15.47 1.03 11.37
CA ALA A 196 14.56 0.90 10.24
C ALA A 196 14.49 -0.55 9.73
N ALA A 197 13.31 -0.88 9.23
CA ALA A 197 13.00 -2.11 8.53
C ALA A 197 12.08 -1.77 7.36
N HIS A 198 11.91 -2.69 6.43
CA HIS A 198 10.99 -2.48 5.32
C HIS A 198 10.21 -3.74 4.95
N ALA A 199 9.10 -3.53 4.26
CA ALA A 199 8.38 -4.55 3.52
C ALA A 199 8.15 -4.06 2.09
N VAL A 200 8.11 -4.99 1.14
CA VAL A 200 7.87 -4.70 -0.26
C VAL A 200 6.41 -4.92 -0.58
N VAL A 201 5.76 -3.90 -1.12
CA VAL A 201 4.45 -3.98 -1.76
C VAL A 201 4.66 -4.20 -3.25
N ARG A 202 4.02 -5.24 -3.79
CA ARG A 202 4.02 -5.57 -5.21
C ARG A 202 2.59 -5.50 -5.74
N GLN A 203 2.40 -4.67 -6.77
CA GLN A 203 1.09 -4.41 -7.37
C GLN A 203 1.22 -4.49 -8.89
N GLY A 204 0.27 -5.13 -9.58
CA GLY A 204 0.22 -5.06 -11.04
C GLY A 204 -0.32 -3.72 -11.52
N GLN A 205 0.04 -3.28 -12.73
CA GLN A 205 -0.57 -2.07 -13.31
C GLN A 205 -2.07 -2.32 -13.55
N PRO A 206 -2.99 -1.43 -13.10
CA PRO A 206 -4.43 -1.61 -13.32
C PRO A 206 -4.81 -1.88 -14.78
N GLY A 207 -4.19 -1.17 -15.73
CA GLY A 207 -4.43 -1.35 -17.17
C GLY A 207 -4.06 -2.73 -17.74
N ALA A 208 -3.27 -3.53 -17.03
CA ALA A 208 -2.96 -4.91 -17.44
C ALA A 208 -4.11 -5.89 -17.15
N PHE A 209 -5.16 -5.45 -16.45
CA PHE A 209 -6.30 -6.27 -16.01
C PHE A 209 -7.63 -5.77 -16.58
N GLU A 210 -7.61 -4.99 -17.67
CA GLU A 210 -8.83 -4.58 -18.36
C GLU A 210 -9.46 -5.73 -19.16
N PRO A 211 -10.80 -5.82 -19.23
CA PRO A 211 -11.79 -4.89 -18.64
C PRO A 211 -12.20 -5.24 -17.20
N GLN A 212 -11.62 -6.27 -16.57
CA GLN A 212 -12.01 -6.75 -15.25
C GLN A 212 -11.71 -5.73 -14.13
N CYS A 213 -10.69 -4.90 -14.36
CA CYS A 213 -10.25 -3.89 -13.42
C CYS A 213 -10.76 -2.51 -13.77
N HIS A 214 -11.55 -1.91 -12.88
CA HIS A 214 -11.85 -0.48 -12.93
C HIS A 214 -10.78 0.29 -12.14
N ALA A 215 -9.92 1.02 -12.84
CA ALA A 215 -8.87 1.82 -12.21
C ALA A 215 -9.47 3.06 -11.51
N VAL A 216 -9.07 3.30 -10.26
CA VAL A 216 -9.46 4.47 -9.47
C VAL A 216 -8.25 5.10 -8.80
N GLU A 217 -8.30 6.41 -8.60
CA GLU A 217 -7.30 7.13 -7.83
C GLU A 217 -7.38 6.74 -6.34
N VAL A 218 -6.21 6.51 -5.74
CA VAL A 218 -6.04 6.24 -4.31
C VAL A 218 -5.01 7.20 -3.75
N ALA A 219 -5.19 7.60 -2.49
CA ALA A 219 -4.33 8.57 -1.83
C ALA A 219 -3.14 7.92 -1.11
N GLY A 220 -3.21 6.62 -0.84
CA GLY A 220 -2.15 5.89 -0.16
C GLY A 220 -2.63 4.61 0.49
N PHE A 221 -1.87 4.17 1.50
CA PHE A 221 -2.11 2.92 2.21
C PHE A 221 -2.65 3.15 3.62
N ARG A 222 -3.53 2.26 4.06
CA ARG A 222 -3.68 1.92 5.48
C ARG A 222 -2.68 0.82 5.81
N VAL A 223 -1.79 1.06 6.76
CA VAL A 223 -0.78 0.08 7.17
C VAL A 223 -0.95 -0.27 8.64
N TYR A 224 -1.11 -1.57 8.92
CA TYR A 224 -1.14 -2.14 10.26
C TYR A 224 0.21 -2.82 10.51
N PRO A 225 0.98 -2.41 11.54
CA PRO A 225 2.13 -3.19 11.97
C PRO A 225 1.72 -4.63 12.34
N PRO A 226 2.64 -5.60 12.27
CA PRO A 226 2.39 -6.94 12.76
C PRO A 226 1.90 -6.95 14.22
N ASP A 227 0.95 -7.82 14.50
CA ASP A 227 0.31 -8.00 15.82
C ASP A 227 -0.39 -6.75 16.37
N GLU A 228 -0.67 -5.76 15.51
CA GLU A 228 -1.34 -4.51 15.85
C GLU A 228 -2.68 -4.33 15.15
N THR A 229 -3.61 -3.67 15.85
CA THR A 229 -4.91 -3.27 15.30
C THR A 229 -5.01 -1.77 15.05
N ALA A 230 -4.07 -0.99 15.59
CA ALA A 230 -3.91 0.40 15.20
C ALA A 230 -3.21 0.49 13.84
N SER A 231 -3.63 1.46 13.02
CA SER A 231 -3.08 1.66 11.68
C SER A 231 -2.46 3.04 11.50
N VAL A 232 -1.55 3.14 10.54
CA VAL A 232 -0.92 4.36 10.08
C VAL A 232 -1.34 4.60 8.63
N PHE A 233 -1.77 5.82 8.31
CA PHE A 233 -1.96 6.24 6.92
C PHE A 233 -0.61 6.60 6.32
N VAL A 234 -0.30 6.02 5.16
CA VAL A 234 0.94 6.28 4.42
C VAL A 234 0.60 6.89 3.07
N PRO A 235 0.88 8.19 2.84
CA PRO A 235 0.62 8.85 1.57
C PRO A 235 1.37 8.18 0.41
N TRP A 236 0.64 7.82 -0.64
CA TRP A 236 1.17 7.25 -1.88
C TRP A 236 0.12 7.36 -2.98
N ALA A 237 0.09 8.51 -3.65
CA ALA A 237 -0.91 8.78 -4.69
C ALA A 237 -0.61 7.95 -5.96
N THR A 238 -1.58 7.15 -6.39
CA THR A 238 -1.49 6.30 -7.59
C THR A 238 -2.89 5.82 -7.98
N GLN A 239 -2.97 5.03 -9.05
CA GLN A 239 -4.16 4.25 -9.39
C GLN A 239 -4.09 2.83 -8.82
N ALA A 240 -5.23 2.33 -8.35
CA ALA A 240 -5.44 0.95 -7.94
C ALA A 240 -6.73 0.40 -8.57
N CYS A 241 -6.87 -0.92 -8.52
CA CYS A 241 -8.09 -1.58 -8.99
C CYS A 241 -9.20 -1.47 -7.94
N SER A 242 -10.40 -0.99 -8.30
CA SER A 242 -11.54 -1.00 -7.37
C SER A 242 -12.29 -2.34 -7.35
N THR A 243 -12.16 -3.15 -8.39
CA THR A 243 -12.80 -4.47 -8.48
C THR A 243 -12.20 -5.43 -7.45
N LYS A 244 -13.04 -5.96 -6.58
CA LYS A 244 -12.67 -6.90 -5.52
C LYS A 244 -12.05 -8.18 -6.08
N GLY A 245 -11.00 -8.68 -5.43
CA GLY A 245 -10.25 -9.87 -5.84
C GLY A 245 -9.40 -9.74 -7.11
N ILE A 246 -9.51 -8.64 -7.87
CA ILE A 246 -8.74 -8.43 -9.10
C ILE A 246 -7.56 -7.52 -8.80
N ASN A 247 -6.35 -7.95 -9.22
CA ASN A 247 -5.12 -7.19 -9.01
C ASN A 247 -4.99 -6.71 -7.55
N VAL A 248 -5.14 -7.62 -6.58
CA VAL A 248 -5.09 -7.28 -5.15
C VAL A 248 -3.68 -6.87 -4.70
N GLY A 249 -2.66 -7.41 -5.36
CA GLY A 249 -1.27 -7.22 -4.98
C GLY A 249 -0.85 -8.07 -3.78
N THR A 250 0.43 -8.00 -3.45
CA THR A 250 1.03 -8.74 -2.34
C THR A 250 1.96 -7.87 -1.51
N VAL A 251 2.20 -8.25 -0.27
CA VAL A 251 3.19 -7.64 0.62
C VAL A 251 4.15 -8.69 1.18
N SER A 252 5.44 -8.38 1.18
CA SER A 252 6.50 -9.23 1.76
C SER A 252 6.45 -9.20 3.30
N PRO A 253 7.14 -10.12 4.00
CA PRO A 253 7.36 -9.92 5.42
C PRO A 253 8.28 -8.72 5.65
N ILE A 254 8.24 -8.18 6.87
CA ILE A 254 9.15 -7.11 7.29
C ILE A 254 10.54 -7.70 7.48
N VAL A 255 11.54 -7.09 6.84
CA VAL A 255 12.95 -7.44 6.96
C VAL A 255 13.75 -6.25 7.49
N ALA A 256 14.85 -6.52 8.19
CA ALA A 256 15.69 -5.49 8.77
C ALA A 256 16.43 -4.68 7.69
N GLY A 257 16.67 -3.40 7.95
CA GLY A 257 17.38 -2.52 7.03
C GLY A 257 16.50 -1.96 5.90
N LEU A 258 17.12 -1.14 5.07
CA LEU A 258 16.63 -0.71 3.76
C LEU A 258 17.63 -1.35 2.80
N ASP A 259 17.23 -2.30 1.95
CA ASP A 259 18.23 -3.01 1.14
C ASP A 259 19.12 -2.00 0.37
N GLU A 260 20.43 -2.17 0.42
CA GLU A 260 21.39 -1.44 -0.42
C GLU A 260 21.67 -2.22 -1.72
#